data_AF-A0A084GXT9-F1
#
_entry.id   AF-A0A084GXT9-F1
#
_cell.length_a   1.000
_cell.length_b   1.000
_cell.length_c   1.000
_cell.angle_alpha   90.00
_cell.angle_beta   90.00
_cell.angle_gamma   90.00
#
_symmetry.space_group_name_H-M   'P 1'
#
loop_
_entity.id
_entity.type
_entity.pdbx_description
1 polymer ?
#
loop_
_entity_poly.entity_id
_entity_poly.type
_entity_poly.pdbx_seq_one_letter_code
_entity_poly.pdbx_strand_id
1 'polypeptide(L)'
;MAVNAMEQIMSDLLFEYKQALQMSCTCDECLNDVLALVLNRVQPRYVTDDGKIAYVKAEFIDKQQMTTLIVKLAESAKMVSDMPRCRRFERGE
;
A
#
# COMPACT_ATOMS: atom_id res chain seq x y z
N MET A 1 17.02 -8.86 -12.92
CA MET A 1 16.02 -7.76 -12.92
C MET A 1 15.94 -7.26 -11.48
N ALA A 2 15.97 -5.95 -11.23
CA ALA A 2 15.80 -5.43 -9.87
C ALA A 2 14.32 -5.14 -9.64
N VAL A 3 13.79 -5.54 -8.47
CA VAL A 3 12.39 -5.34 -8.07
C VAL A 3 12.34 -4.71 -6.68
N ASN A 4 11.35 -3.87 -6.40
CA ASN A 4 11.18 -3.29 -5.08
C ASN A 4 10.32 -4.21 -4.20
N ALA A 5 10.94 -4.85 -3.21
CA ALA A 5 10.24 -5.76 -2.29
C ALA A 5 9.08 -5.07 -1.55
N MET A 6 9.16 -3.75 -1.34
CA MET A 6 8.08 -3.00 -0.69
C MET A 6 6.80 -2.97 -1.54
N GLU A 7 6.87 -3.06 -2.86
CA GLU A 7 5.67 -3.11 -3.71
C GLU A 7 4.81 -4.32 -3.39
N GLN A 8 5.44 -5.49 -3.28
CA GLN A 8 4.73 -6.72 -2.92
C GLN A 8 4.24 -6.69 -1.47
N ILE A 9 5.07 -6.25 -0.53
CA ILE A 9 4.70 -6.18 0.89
C ILE A 9 3.52 -5.23 1.12
N MET A 10 3.54 -4.04 0.53
CA MET A 10 2.46 -3.06 0.69
C MET A 10 1.20 -3.50 -0.05
N SER A 11 1.32 -4.18 -1.19
CA SER A 11 0.19 -4.77 -1.91
C SER A 11 -0.50 -5.86 -1.09
N ASP A 12 0.27 -6.76 -0.46
CA ASP A 12 -0.26 -7.81 0.42
C ASP A 12 -1.01 -7.18 1.60
N LEU A 13 -0.41 -6.19 2.27
CA LEU A 13 -1.04 -5.48 3.39
C LEU A 13 -2.31 -4.72 2.97
N LEU A 14 -2.32 -4.07 1.80
CA LEU A 14 -3.50 -3.40 1.29
C LEU A 14 -4.65 -4.38 1.07
N PHE A 15 -4.38 -5.55 0.50
CA PHE A 15 -5.40 -6.56 0.27
C PHE A 15 -5.91 -7.17 1.59
N GLU A 16 -5.01 -7.45 2.53
CA GLU A 16 -5.33 -7.99 3.85
C GLU A 16 -6.20 -7.02 4.67
N TYR A 17 -5.83 -5.73 4.70
CA TYR A 17 -6.52 -4.73 5.50
C TYR A 17 -7.59 -3.94 4.74
N LYS A 18 -7.88 -4.28 3.48
CA LYS A 18 -8.81 -3.55 2.59
C LYS A 18 -10.14 -3.21 3.26
N GLN A 19 -10.74 -4.17 3.98
CA GLN A 19 -12.03 -3.98 4.65
C GLN A 19 -11.92 -3.09 5.90
N ALA A 20 -10.78 -3.18 6.61
CA ALA A 20 -10.54 -2.39 7.82
C ALA A 20 -10.27 -0.90 7.51
N LEU A 21 -9.79 -0.58 6.31
CA LEU A 21 -9.48 0.77 5.87
C LEU A 21 -10.74 1.65 5.63
N GLN A 22 -11.93 1.05 5.52
CA GLN A 22 -13.21 1.76 5.35
C GLN A 22 -13.20 2.85 4.26
N MET A 23 -12.50 2.58 3.15
CA MET A 23 -12.40 3.54 2.04
C MET A 23 -13.75 3.78 1.35
N SER A 24 -14.01 5.02 0.97
CA SER A 24 -15.19 5.44 0.19
C SER A 24 -15.25 4.77 -1.19
N CYS A 25 -14.11 4.46 -1.79
CA CYS A 25 -13.99 3.74 -3.05
C CYS A 25 -12.85 2.71 -2.99
N THR A 26 -13.08 1.53 -3.56
CA THR A 26 -12.11 0.42 -3.59
C THR A 26 -11.88 -0.15 -5.00
N CYS A 27 -12.10 0.68 -6.02
CA CYS A 27 -11.76 0.35 -7.41
C CYS A 27 -10.24 0.27 -7.62
N ASP A 28 -9.82 -0.36 -8.71
CA ASP A 28 -8.39 -0.57 -9.00
C ASP A 28 -7.61 0.75 -9.11
N GLU A 29 -8.22 1.81 -9.65
CA GLU A 29 -7.61 3.15 -9.69
C GLU A 29 -7.31 3.68 -8.27
N CYS A 30 -8.30 3.64 -7.36
CA CYS A 30 -8.09 4.09 -5.98
C CYS A 30 -7.09 3.23 -5.22
N LEU A 31 -7.11 1.91 -5.41
CA LEU A 31 -6.14 1.03 -4.76
C LEU A 31 -4.71 1.30 -5.26
N ASN A 32 -4.55 1.52 -6.56
CA ASN A 32 -3.28 1.91 -7.15
C ASN A 32 -2.81 3.28 -6.64
N ASP A 33 -3.71 4.25 -6.48
CA ASP A 33 -3.38 5.56 -5.87
C ASP A 33 -2.88 5.40 -4.43
N VAL A 34 -3.51 4.53 -3.64
CA VAL A 34 -3.05 4.22 -2.27
C VAL A 34 -1.66 3.60 -2.28
N LEU A 35 -1.42 2.63 -3.16
CA LEU A 35 -0.11 2.00 -3.31
C LEU A 35 0.95 3.03 -3.73
N ALA A 36 0.65 3.88 -4.71
CA ALA A 36 1.56 4.93 -5.16
C ALA A 36 1.92 5.91 -4.03
N LEU A 37 0.93 6.36 -3.25
CA LEU A 37 1.15 7.26 -2.12
C LEU A 37 1.99 6.62 -1.01
N VAL A 38 1.68 5.37 -0.64
CA VAL A 38 2.38 4.72 0.45
C VAL A 38 3.80 4.31 0.06
N LEU A 39 4.02 3.87 -1.18
CA LEU A 39 5.35 3.52 -1.69
C LEU A 39 6.30 4.72 -1.75
N ASN A 40 5.77 5.92 -2.02
CA ASN A 40 6.52 7.17 -1.94
C ASN A 40 6.86 7.60 -0.49
N ARG A 41 6.28 6.96 0.53
CA ARG A 41 6.44 7.29 1.96
C ARG A 41 7.23 6.25 2.76
N VAL A 42 7.54 5.11 2.15
CA VAL A 42 8.35 4.05 2.74
C VAL A 42 9.71 4.02 2.05
N GLN A 43 10.72 3.50 2.76
CA GLN A 43 12.04 3.36 2.17
C GLN A 43 12.01 2.21 1.15
N PRO A 44 12.36 2.43 -0.13
CA PRO A 44 12.36 1.36 -1.12
C PRO A 44 13.43 0.33 -0.79
N ARG A 45 13.12 -0.95 -1.02
CA ARG A 45 14.03 -2.09 -0.75
C ARG A 45 14.16 -2.90 -2.02
N TYR A 46 15.13 -2.54 -2.85
CA TYR A 46 15.38 -3.23 -4.11
C TYR A 46 16.15 -4.53 -3.90
N VAL A 47 15.66 -5.59 -4.51
CA VAL A 47 16.31 -6.90 -4.54
C VAL A 47 16.51 -7.35 -5.98
N THR A 48 17.54 -8.17 -6.20
CA THR A 48 17.89 -8.69 -7.54
C THR A 48 17.26 -10.04 -7.86
N ASP A 49 16.54 -10.61 -6.89
CA ASP A 49 15.98 -11.96 -6.93
C ASP A 49 14.66 -11.95 -6.14
N ASP A 50 13.60 -12.51 -6.72
CA ASP A 50 12.27 -12.55 -6.10
C ASP A 50 12.26 -13.38 -4.81
N GLY A 51 13.10 -14.41 -4.71
CA GLY A 51 13.30 -15.17 -3.47
C GLY A 51 13.84 -14.32 -2.33
N LYS A 52 14.49 -13.18 -2.63
CA LYS A 52 14.97 -12.26 -1.60
C LYS A 52 13.89 -11.37 -1.00
N ILE A 53 12.72 -11.29 -1.63
CA ILE A 53 11.58 -10.56 -1.09
C ILE A 53 11.14 -11.20 0.23
N ALA A 54 11.22 -12.53 0.36
CA ALA A 54 10.89 -13.24 1.60
C ALA A 54 11.80 -12.84 2.77
N TYR A 55 13.10 -12.59 2.52
CA TYR A 55 14.00 -12.10 3.57
C TYR A 55 13.61 -10.69 4.03
N VAL A 56 13.28 -9.80 3.11
CA VAL A 56 12.80 -8.44 3.45
C VAL A 56 11.48 -8.53 4.23
N LYS A 57 10.54 -9.39 3.80
CA LYS A 57 9.27 -9.60 4.50
C LYS A 57 9.48 -10.14 5.92
N ALA A 58 10.50 -10.97 6.13
CA ALA A 58 10.84 -11.51 7.45
C ALA A 58 11.31 -10.43 8.44
N GLU A 59 11.97 -9.37 7.97
CA GLU A 59 12.35 -8.22 8.82
C GLU A 59 11.12 -7.51 9.41
N PHE A 60 10.01 -7.50 8.66
CA PHE A 60 8.75 -6.90 9.09
C PHE A 60 7.88 -7.81 9.95
N ILE A 61 8.35 -9.01 10.36
CA ILE A 61 7.65 -9.84 11.35
C ILE A 61 7.66 -9.18 12.73
N ASP A 62 8.62 -8.29 12.98
CA ASP A 62 8.60 -7.46 14.18
C ASP A 62 7.35 -6.56 14.19
N LYS A 63 6.53 -6.71 15.24
CA LYS A 63 5.23 -6.03 15.37
C LYS A 63 5.34 -4.51 15.27
N GLN A 64 6.46 -3.90 15.66
CA GLN A 64 6.62 -2.44 15.62
C GLN A 64 6.82 -1.95 14.18
N GLN A 65 7.63 -2.66 13.40
CA GLN A 65 7.87 -2.28 12.00
C GLN A 65 6.62 -2.48 11.14
N MET A 66 5.92 -3.61 11.32
CA MET A 66 4.65 -3.88 10.62
C MET A 66 3.60 -2.84 10.94
N THR A 67 3.45 -2.46 12.22
CA THR A 67 2.48 -1.44 12.63
C THR A 67 2.76 -0.10 11.95
N THR A 68 4.03 0.28 11.81
CA THR A 68 4.42 1.52 11.13
C THR A 68 4.01 1.52 9.66
N LEU A 69 4.15 0.40 8.96
CA LEU A 69 3.69 0.25 7.57
C LEU A 69 2.17 0.36 7.47
N ILE A 70 1.44 -0.29 8.38
CA ILE A 70 -0.03 -0.25 8.41
C ILE A 70 -0.53 1.18 8.68
N VAL A 71 0.10 1.93 9.58
CA VAL A 71 -0.26 3.33 9.83
C VAL A 71 -0.08 4.18 8.57
N LYS A 72 1.08 4.07 7.89
CA LYS A 72 1.33 4.77 6.62
C LYS A 72 0.35 4.38 5.52
N LEU A 73 -0.04 3.11 5.48
CA LEU A 73 -1.05 2.59 4.55
C LEU A 73 -2.41 3.22 4.85
N ALA A 74 -2.83 3.24 6.12
CA ALA A 74 -4.09 3.83 6.56
C ALA A 74 -4.17 5.34 6.27
N GLU A 75 -3.08 6.08 6.52
CA GLU A 75 -2.99 7.51 6.17
C GLU A 75 -3.14 7.73 4.65
N SER A 76 -2.51 6.87 3.84
CA SER A 76 -2.58 6.95 2.38
C SER A 76 -3.98 6.59 1.87
N ALA A 77 -4.59 5.56 2.43
CA ALA A 77 -5.97 5.16 2.16
C ALA A 77 -6.96 6.26 2.51
N LYS A 78 -6.78 6.93 3.65
CA LYS A 78 -7.61 8.06 4.07
C LYS A 78 -7.53 9.20 3.07
N MET A 79 -6.34 9.59 2.63
CA MET A 79 -6.19 10.69 1.64
C MET A 79 -6.90 10.39 0.32
N VAL A 80 -6.80 9.15 -0.18
CA VAL A 80 -7.52 8.74 -1.40
C VAL A 80 -9.02 8.66 -1.15
N SER A 81 -9.44 8.23 0.04
CA SER A 81 -10.85 8.15 0.43
C SER A 81 -11.51 9.53 0.56
N ASP A 82 -10.76 10.53 1.05
CA ASP A 82 -11.23 11.91 1.24
C ASP A 82 -11.36 12.65 -0.12
N MET A 83 -10.48 12.36 -1.08
CA MET A 83 -10.49 12.97 -2.41
C MET A 83 -10.17 11.96 -3.53
N PRO A 84 -11.09 11.02 -3.82
CA PRO A 84 -10.86 10.01 -4.85
C PRO A 84 -10.84 10.65 -6.24
N ARG A 85 -9.85 10.28 -7.05
CA ARG A 85 -9.66 10.80 -8.42
C ARG A 85 -10.03 9.80 -9.52
N CYS A 86 -10.64 8.67 -9.16
CA CYS A 86 -11.03 7.64 -10.11
C CYS A 86 -12.20 8.12 -10.99
N ARG A 87 -12.27 7.63 -12.23
CA ARG A 87 -13.37 7.99 -13.16
C ARG A 87 -14.76 7.63 -12.62
N ARG A 88 -14.83 6.61 -11.76
CA ARG A 88 -16.08 6.18 -11.11
C ARG A 88 -16.61 7.18 -10.08
N PHE A 89 -15.79 8.11 -9.61
CA PHE A 89 -16.20 9.16 -8.67
C PHE A 89 -16.42 10.51 -9.34
N GLU A 90 -16.43 10.57 -10.69
CA GLU A 90 -16.72 11.81 -11.40
C GLU A 90 -18.16 12.28 -11.16
N ARG A 91 -18.26 13.27 -10.25
CA ARG A 91 -19.33 14.25 -10.03
C ARG A 91 -20.69 13.70 -9.56
N GLY A 92 -20.83 13.63 -8.24
CA GLY A 92 -22.04 14.20 -7.64
C GLY A 92 -21.88 15.71 -7.60
N GLU A 93 -22.56 16.40 -8.52
CA GLU A 93 -22.99 17.79 -8.28
C GLU A 93 -24.01 17.84 -7.14
#